data_AF-U7PP47-F1
#
_entry.id   AF-U7PP47-F1
#
_cell.length_a   1.000
_cell.length_b   1.000
_cell.length_c   1.000
_cell.angle_alpha   90.00
_cell.angle_beta   90.00
_cell.angle_gamma   90.00
#
_symmetry.space_group_name_H-M   'P 1'
#
loop_
_entity.id
_entity.type
_entity.pdbx_description
1 polymer ?
#
loop_
_entity_poly.entity_id
_entity_poly.type
_entity_poly.pdbx_seq_one_letter_code
_entity_poly.pdbx_strand_id
1 'polypeptide(L)'
;MLPSVREPSPSSSSSKALAWITVAAWASLSWHGVEAANTPSTSPYPLTTDANCTCYHTNSSTANYFSHHSFFDFRNLSEYAHTPPVLKDAPSNINAPATNAFFSSDRWTNMWMAQNWDNGALMKANNSDVTGSDATLFMVNSPNNIYIEHNSDHVGNLSSRAAGAHHRTLHARDIPTYMVMRTARLNAFQTSAEIESSSQGYKYLSVRMYARTVGSPGAITAMFTYRAGANNNLNLVQESDLEIRTRDPPTRVQFTNQPSWNADGDIPQATRNVTMPGGNRWNDWAHYRMDWTPGATSWYVDGQLASTITFQAPRDPSQVMFNSWSDGGSWSGNMSADGAAFLQIQWIEMVFNNTDAAYMPKPGGCSNMCSIDETPVTGTPVLVSSGGQRGQGGNGGQGGNGGNRGNGGNNGNGGNRGNGGNNGNGGNRGNGGNNGNNGNNGNNGNNGNSGNHYQNCQSAKYGQCAGKTWNGCGGCAAGTTCRFQNDYYSQCL
;
A
#
# COMPACT_ATOMS: atom_id res chain seq x y z
N MET A 1 7.12 8.69 -15.10
CA MET A 1 6.06 8.98 -16.10
C MET A 1 5.12 7.80 -16.04
N LEU A 2 4.07 7.87 -15.22
CA LEU A 2 3.21 6.70 -15.04
C LEU A 2 1.85 6.98 -15.67
N PRO A 3 1.61 6.47 -16.90
CA PRO A 3 0.29 6.48 -17.48
C PRO A 3 -0.64 5.61 -16.62
N SER A 4 -1.89 6.06 -16.46
CA SER A 4 -3.01 5.14 -16.28
C SER A 4 -2.85 4.06 -17.35
N VAL A 5 -2.63 2.80 -16.93
CA VAL A 5 -2.71 1.67 -17.85
C VAL A 5 -4.15 1.59 -18.29
N ARG A 6 -4.38 1.42 -19.60
CA ARG A 6 -5.70 1.40 -20.22
C ARG A 6 -6.49 0.28 -19.57
N GLU A 7 -7.33 0.65 -18.63
CA GLU A 7 -8.22 -0.26 -17.95
C GLU A 7 -9.38 -0.64 -18.88
N PRO A 8 -9.94 -1.86 -18.74
CA PRO A 8 -11.11 -2.29 -19.47
C PRO A 8 -12.21 -1.23 -19.53
N SER A 9 -12.71 -1.00 -20.74
CA SER A 9 -14.03 -0.38 -20.91
C SER A 9 -15.04 -1.15 -20.05
N PRO A 10 -15.99 -0.47 -19.35
CA PRO A 10 -16.94 -1.15 -18.48
C PRO A 10 -17.72 -2.18 -19.31
N SER A 11 -17.33 -3.45 -19.22
CA SER A 11 -18.01 -4.51 -19.91
C SER A 11 -19.39 -4.64 -19.28
N SER A 12 -20.41 -4.42 -20.10
CA SER A 12 -21.75 -4.90 -19.81
C SER A 12 -21.71 -6.42 -19.88
N SER A 13 -21.16 -7.06 -18.83
CA SER A 13 -21.31 -8.50 -18.67
C SER A 13 -22.78 -8.80 -18.39
N SER A 14 -23.52 -8.97 -19.48
CA SER A 14 -24.83 -9.60 -19.53
C SER A 14 -24.65 -11.11 -19.32
N SER A 15 -24.12 -11.49 -18.16
CA SER A 15 -24.11 -12.88 -17.72
C SER A 15 -25.53 -13.22 -17.25
N LYS A 16 -26.31 -13.79 -18.16
CA LYS A 16 -27.55 -14.51 -17.88
C LYS A 16 -27.26 -15.67 -16.93
N ALA A 17 -27.14 -15.40 -15.64
CA ALA A 17 -27.21 -16.43 -14.61
C ALA A 17 -28.68 -16.55 -14.18
N LEU A 18 -29.32 -17.64 -14.61
CA LEU A 18 -30.67 -18.02 -14.19
C LEU A 18 -30.71 -18.16 -12.67
N ALA A 19 -31.34 -17.22 -11.97
CA ALA A 19 -31.69 -17.36 -10.56
C ALA A 19 -33.18 -17.69 -10.44
N TRP A 20 -33.49 -18.99 -10.39
CA TRP A 20 -34.72 -19.47 -9.77
C TRP A 20 -34.51 -19.39 -8.26
N ILE A 21 -35.05 -18.38 -7.59
CA ILE A 21 -35.20 -18.39 -6.14
C ILE A 21 -36.67 -18.15 -5.82
N THR A 22 -37.33 -19.25 -5.49
CA THR A 22 -38.65 -19.29 -4.88
C THR A 22 -38.66 -18.54 -3.55
N VAL A 23 -39.60 -17.61 -3.45
CA VAL A 23 -39.93 -16.86 -2.24
C VAL A 23 -40.50 -17.83 -1.20
N ALA A 24 -39.72 -18.16 -0.19
CA ALA A 24 -40.22 -18.68 1.07
C ALA A 24 -40.20 -17.54 2.09
N ALA A 25 -41.34 -16.84 2.19
CA ALA A 25 -41.73 -16.20 3.44
C ALA A 25 -41.79 -17.28 4.53
N TRP A 26 -41.40 -16.99 5.77
CA TRP A 26 -42.16 -17.31 6.99
C TRP A 26 -41.38 -16.91 8.25
N ALA A 27 -42.13 -16.21 9.10
CA ALA A 27 -42.05 -16.16 10.56
C ALA A 27 -40.82 -15.52 11.22
N SER A 28 -41.02 -14.25 11.56
CA SER A 28 -40.46 -13.54 12.71
C SER A 28 -40.49 -14.38 14.00
N LEU A 29 -39.34 -14.86 14.46
CA LEU A 29 -39.14 -15.20 15.88
C LEU A 29 -38.50 -14.01 16.59
N SER A 30 -39.28 -13.38 17.47
CA SER A 30 -38.83 -12.39 18.43
C SER A 30 -37.97 -13.06 19.50
N TRP A 31 -36.65 -13.03 19.32
CA TRP A 31 -35.72 -13.30 20.41
C TRP A 31 -35.73 -12.11 21.38
N HIS A 32 -36.42 -12.30 22.51
CA HIS A 32 -36.13 -11.57 23.75
C HIS A 32 -34.83 -12.16 24.32
N GLY A 33 -33.70 -11.76 23.74
CA GLY A 33 -32.37 -12.08 24.23
C GLY A 33 -31.90 -10.97 25.16
N VAL A 34 -31.73 -11.34 26.43
CA VAL A 34 -31.14 -10.56 27.52
C VAL A 34 -30.02 -9.64 27.04
N GLU A 35 -30.11 -8.35 27.38
CA GLU A 35 -29.05 -7.36 27.22
C GLU A 35 -27.77 -7.90 27.88
N ALA A 36 -26.88 -8.48 27.06
CA ALA A 36 -25.50 -8.66 27.44
C ALA A 36 -24.92 -7.26 27.58
N ALA A 37 -24.78 -6.82 28.83
CA ALA A 37 -24.09 -5.59 29.18
C ALA A 37 -22.75 -5.54 28.42
N ASN A 38 -22.62 -4.52 27.57
CA ASN A 38 -21.44 -4.20 26.77
C ASN A 38 -20.17 -4.28 27.63
N THR A 39 -19.48 -5.41 27.60
CA THR A 39 -18.08 -5.45 28.04
C THR A 39 -17.28 -4.81 26.93
N PRO A 40 -16.57 -3.69 27.18
CA PRO A 40 -15.71 -3.09 26.17
C PRO A 40 -14.71 -4.14 25.70
N SER A 41 -14.49 -4.21 24.38
CA SER A 41 -13.47 -5.05 23.74
C SER A 41 -12.09 -4.67 24.26
N THR A 42 -11.73 -5.15 25.45
CA THR A 42 -10.35 -5.22 25.90
C THR A 42 -9.72 -6.30 25.04
N SER A 43 -8.75 -5.92 24.21
CA SER A 43 -7.88 -6.93 23.61
C SER A 43 -7.34 -7.83 24.74
N PRO A 44 -7.29 -9.16 24.54
CA PRO A 44 -6.69 -10.05 25.54
C PRO A 44 -5.17 -9.81 25.69
N TYR A 45 -4.57 -9.02 24.80
CA TYR A 45 -3.14 -8.78 24.73
C TYR A 45 -2.77 -7.37 25.22
N PRO A 46 -1.62 -7.23 25.92
CA PRO A 46 -1.15 -5.94 26.39
C PRO A 46 -0.68 -5.06 25.21
N LEU A 47 -1.01 -3.77 25.28
CA LEU A 47 -0.43 -2.75 24.39
C LEU A 47 1.09 -2.71 24.53
N THR A 48 1.78 -2.44 23.43
CA THR A 48 3.25 -2.37 23.39
C THR A 48 3.72 -1.32 22.37
N THR A 49 5.03 -1.21 22.17
CA THR A 49 5.65 -0.35 21.16
C THR A 49 6.42 -1.17 20.15
N ASP A 50 6.69 -0.59 18.98
CA ASP A 50 7.46 -1.26 17.90
C ASP A 50 8.87 -1.69 18.33
N ALA A 51 9.44 -1.04 19.35
CA ALA A 51 10.72 -1.42 19.94
C ALA A 51 10.68 -2.84 20.54
N ASN A 52 9.53 -3.25 21.07
CA ASN A 52 9.34 -4.56 21.70
C ASN A 52 8.93 -5.65 20.70
N CYS A 53 8.55 -5.28 19.48
CA CYS A 53 8.09 -6.21 18.44
C CYS A 53 9.25 -6.65 17.54
N THR A 54 9.34 -7.95 17.25
CA THR A 54 10.27 -8.49 16.24
C THR A 54 9.59 -8.84 14.92
N CYS A 55 8.27 -9.03 14.97
CA CYS A 55 7.43 -9.34 13.83
C CYS A 55 5.98 -8.97 14.14
N TYR A 56 5.18 -8.86 13.09
CA TYR A 56 3.77 -8.49 13.13
C TYR A 56 2.94 -9.51 12.38
N HIS A 57 1.90 -9.99 13.04
CA HIS A 57 0.85 -10.81 12.45
C HIS A 57 -0.36 -9.93 12.12
N THR A 58 -1.13 -10.37 11.14
CA THR A 58 -2.41 -9.75 10.77
C THR A 58 -3.51 -10.79 10.93
N ASN A 59 -4.73 -10.39 11.22
CA ASN A 59 -5.88 -11.31 11.33
C ASN A 59 -6.36 -11.87 9.97
N SER A 60 -5.48 -11.89 8.95
CA SER A 60 -5.75 -12.49 7.64
C SER A 60 -5.84 -14.02 7.73
N SER A 61 -6.33 -14.67 6.68
CA SER A 61 -6.30 -16.14 6.57
C SER A 61 -4.89 -16.70 6.33
N THR A 62 -3.88 -15.85 6.15
CA THR A 62 -2.50 -16.27 5.90
C THR A 62 -1.69 -16.28 7.20
N ALA A 63 -0.85 -17.30 7.38
CA ALA A 63 0.08 -17.39 8.51
C ALA A 63 1.35 -16.52 8.32
N ASN A 64 1.31 -15.53 7.43
CA ASN A 64 2.47 -14.71 7.09
C ASN A 64 2.75 -13.69 8.20
N TYR A 65 4.03 -13.51 8.50
CA TYR A 65 4.51 -12.47 9.40
C TYR A 65 5.24 -11.38 8.62
N PHE A 66 5.15 -10.16 9.14
CA PHE A 66 5.83 -8.98 8.64
C PHE A 66 6.88 -8.53 9.64
N SER A 67 7.97 -7.93 9.17
CA SER A 67 9.11 -7.54 10.01
C SER A 67 9.01 -6.13 10.56
N HIS A 68 8.24 -5.26 9.89
CA HIS A 68 8.15 -3.84 10.19
C HIS A 68 6.71 -3.38 10.29
N HIS A 69 6.51 -2.30 11.04
CA HIS A 69 5.25 -1.58 11.20
C HIS A 69 5.51 -0.08 10.98
N SER A 70 4.55 0.60 10.37
CA SER A 70 4.56 2.05 10.20
C SER A 70 3.13 2.60 10.28
N PHE A 71 2.97 3.72 10.98
CA PHE A 71 1.68 4.36 11.20
C PHE A 71 1.77 5.87 10.97
N PHE A 72 0.88 6.45 10.18
CA PHE A 72 0.75 7.89 9.98
C PHE A 72 -0.64 8.32 10.42
N ASP A 73 -0.69 9.22 11.40
CA ASP A 73 -1.93 9.72 11.98
C ASP A 73 -2.13 11.19 11.61
N PHE A 74 -3.23 11.48 10.92
CA PHE A 74 -3.59 12.82 10.49
C PHE A 74 -4.76 13.39 11.29
N ARG A 75 -5.24 12.67 12.31
CA ARG A 75 -6.45 13.03 13.07
C ARG A 75 -6.27 14.26 13.95
N ASN A 76 -5.05 14.53 14.43
CA ASN A 76 -4.76 15.61 15.36
C ASN A 76 -3.56 16.47 14.91
N LEU A 77 -3.73 17.16 13.80
CA LEU A 77 -2.72 18.00 13.14
C LEU A 77 -3.24 19.43 12.90
N SER A 78 -4.06 19.96 13.82
CA SER A 78 -4.71 21.28 13.68
C SER A 78 -3.73 22.43 13.45
N GLU A 79 -2.50 22.32 13.95
CA GLU A 79 -1.43 23.32 13.72
C GLU A 79 -0.99 23.40 12.24
N TYR A 80 -1.22 22.35 11.46
CA TYR A 80 -0.91 22.25 10.04
C TYR A 80 -2.14 22.40 9.14
N ALA A 81 -3.33 22.50 9.73
CA ALA A 81 -4.59 22.49 9.00
C ALA A 81 -4.80 23.80 8.23
N HIS A 82 -4.67 23.72 6.91
CA HIS A 82 -4.89 24.83 5.99
C HIS A 82 -5.20 24.28 4.61
N THR A 83 -6.31 24.73 4.00
CA THR A 83 -6.66 24.37 2.62
C THR A 83 -5.98 25.35 1.65
N PRO A 84 -4.90 24.95 0.94
CA PRO A 84 -4.26 25.81 -0.02
C PRO A 84 -5.15 26.03 -1.26
N PRO A 85 -5.11 27.21 -1.90
CA PRO A 85 -5.84 27.45 -3.14
C PRO A 85 -5.34 26.53 -4.27
N VAL A 86 -6.20 26.25 -5.25
CA VAL A 86 -5.80 25.55 -6.47
C VAL A 86 -4.94 26.48 -7.33
N LEU A 87 -3.69 26.09 -7.56
CA LEU A 87 -2.75 26.84 -8.42
C LEU A 87 -3.20 26.78 -9.88
N LYS A 88 -3.22 27.94 -10.55
CA LYS A 88 -3.92 28.12 -11.84
C LYS A 88 -3.07 27.79 -13.07
N ASP A 89 -1.76 27.61 -12.92
CA ASP A 89 -0.85 27.26 -14.00
C ASP A 89 -0.03 26.00 -13.69
N ALA A 90 0.36 25.27 -14.73
CA ALA A 90 1.06 24.01 -14.59
C ALA A 90 2.47 24.15 -13.98
N PRO A 91 3.32 25.11 -14.40
CA PRO A 91 4.63 25.31 -13.77
C PRO A 91 4.57 25.54 -12.25
N SER A 92 3.61 26.31 -11.76
CA SER A 92 3.42 26.51 -10.31
C SER A 92 3.03 25.22 -9.60
N ASN A 93 2.23 24.34 -10.22
CA ASN A 93 1.89 23.04 -9.65
C ASN A 93 3.11 22.10 -9.59
N ILE A 94 3.89 22.02 -10.66
CA ILE A 94 5.11 21.21 -10.75
C ILE A 94 6.15 21.64 -9.70
N ASN A 95 6.29 22.95 -9.47
CA ASN A 95 7.30 23.51 -8.57
C ASN A 95 6.74 23.86 -7.19
N ALA A 96 5.52 23.42 -6.87
CA ALA A 96 4.92 23.71 -5.57
C ALA A 96 5.75 23.10 -4.44
N PRO A 97 6.04 23.85 -3.37
CA PRO A 97 6.64 23.28 -2.17
C PRO A 97 5.63 22.41 -1.42
N ALA A 98 6.11 21.69 -0.40
CA ALA A 98 5.26 21.08 0.61
C ALA A 98 4.31 22.14 1.23
N THR A 99 3.05 21.78 1.44
CA THR A 99 2.01 22.71 1.91
C THR A 99 2.20 23.15 3.36
N ASN A 100 2.89 22.36 4.17
CA ASN A 100 3.30 22.69 5.53
C ASN A 100 4.48 21.80 5.98
N ALA A 101 5.00 22.07 7.19
CA ALA A 101 6.19 21.41 7.72
C ALA A 101 6.02 19.91 8.04
N PHE A 102 4.79 19.40 8.18
CA PHE A 102 4.56 17.96 8.38
C PHE A 102 5.07 17.16 7.17
N PHE A 103 4.75 17.61 5.96
CA PHE A 103 5.14 16.96 4.70
C PHE A 103 6.62 17.16 4.31
N SER A 104 7.36 17.99 5.04
CA SER A 104 8.81 18.12 4.91
C SER A 104 9.58 17.54 6.10
N SER A 105 8.89 16.95 7.08
CA SER A 105 9.51 16.32 8.24
C SER A 105 10.21 15.00 7.86
N ASP A 106 11.28 14.64 8.57
CA ASP A 106 11.97 13.36 8.39
C ASP A 106 11.02 12.17 8.56
N ARG A 107 10.05 12.27 9.48
CA ARG A 107 9.03 11.22 9.66
C ARG A 107 8.28 10.93 8.37
N TRP A 108 7.91 11.99 7.64
CA TRP A 108 7.21 11.88 6.37
C TRP A 108 8.16 11.46 5.24
N THR A 109 9.23 12.22 5.02
CA THR A 109 10.12 12.08 3.85
C THR A 109 10.95 10.81 3.85
N ASN A 110 11.16 10.18 5.01
CA ASN A 110 11.77 8.85 5.08
C ASN A 110 10.88 7.75 4.49
N MET A 111 9.56 7.96 4.41
CA MET A 111 8.62 6.98 3.90
C MET A 111 7.97 7.40 2.59
N TRP A 112 7.54 8.65 2.47
CA TRP A 112 6.68 9.13 1.39
C TRP A 112 7.33 10.30 0.64
N MET A 113 7.07 10.35 -0.66
CA MET A 113 7.47 11.44 -1.55
C MET A 113 6.26 11.93 -2.32
N ALA A 114 5.96 13.23 -2.21
CA ALA A 114 4.97 13.89 -3.05
C ALA A 114 5.50 14.04 -4.47
N GLN A 115 4.69 13.67 -5.46
CA GLN A 115 5.08 13.71 -6.86
C GLN A 115 4.70 15.04 -7.53
N ASN A 116 5.46 15.39 -8.57
CA ASN A 116 5.29 16.62 -9.33
C ASN A 116 5.43 16.45 -10.86
N TRP A 117 5.36 15.22 -11.35
CA TRP A 117 5.45 14.90 -12.77
C TRP A 117 4.14 15.24 -13.52
N ASP A 118 4.22 15.31 -14.85
CA ASP A 118 3.08 15.54 -15.75
C ASP A 118 2.92 14.43 -16.82
N ASN A 119 1.74 14.34 -17.43
CA ASN A 119 1.44 13.35 -18.48
C ASN A 119 1.76 13.85 -19.91
N GLY A 120 2.41 15.00 -20.08
CA GLY A 120 2.56 15.65 -21.39
C GLY A 120 3.39 14.83 -22.39
N ALA A 121 4.37 14.05 -21.93
CA ALA A 121 5.14 13.15 -22.79
C ALA A 121 4.28 11.99 -23.34
N LEU A 122 3.37 11.46 -22.52
CA LEU A 122 2.44 10.39 -22.90
C LEU A 122 1.42 10.89 -23.92
N MET A 123 0.88 12.09 -23.68
CA MET A 123 -0.03 12.73 -24.62
C MET A 123 0.62 13.02 -25.98
N LYS A 124 1.91 13.41 -26.00
CA LYS A 124 2.66 13.64 -27.25
C LYS A 124 2.88 12.35 -28.04
N ALA A 125 3.10 11.22 -27.36
CA ALA A 125 3.24 9.93 -28.04
C ALA A 125 1.94 9.49 -28.73
N ASN A 126 0.77 9.90 -28.19
CA ASN A 126 -0.55 9.74 -28.78
C ASN A 126 -0.83 8.33 -29.34
N ASN A 127 -0.39 7.30 -28.61
CA ASN A 127 -0.59 5.90 -28.96
C ASN A 127 -0.83 5.11 -27.67
N SER A 128 -2.11 4.87 -27.34
CA SER A 128 -2.51 4.18 -26.13
C SER A 128 -2.08 2.71 -26.09
N ASP A 129 -1.81 2.08 -27.24
CA ASP A 129 -1.27 0.71 -27.27
C ASP A 129 0.20 0.67 -26.80
N VAL A 130 0.90 1.80 -26.88
CA VAL A 130 2.30 1.95 -26.42
C VAL A 130 2.36 2.58 -25.04
N THR A 131 1.56 3.61 -24.79
CA THR A 131 1.59 4.35 -23.53
C THR A 131 0.70 3.73 -22.47
N GLY A 132 -0.30 2.93 -22.84
CA GLY A 132 -1.37 2.54 -21.93
C GLY A 132 -2.35 3.68 -21.63
N SER A 133 -2.11 4.92 -22.03
CA SER A 133 -2.97 6.05 -21.66
C SER A 133 -3.79 6.54 -22.85
N ASP A 134 -5.09 6.74 -22.63
CA ASP A 134 -6.02 7.41 -23.54
C ASP A 134 -6.41 8.82 -23.03
N ALA A 135 -5.53 9.44 -22.23
CA ALA A 135 -5.72 10.77 -21.66
C ALA A 135 -6.11 11.80 -22.73
N THR A 136 -7.12 12.60 -22.42
CA THR A 136 -7.60 13.70 -23.28
C THR A 136 -7.23 15.07 -22.71
N LEU A 137 -6.83 15.12 -21.45
CA LEU A 137 -6.44 16.33 -20.73
C LEU A 137 -5.01 16.23 -20.23
N PHE A 138 -4.31 17.37 -20.33
CA PHE A 138 -3.04 17.54 -19.65
C PHE A 138 -3.26 17.45 -18.14
N MET A 139 -2.45 16.65 -17.47
CA MET A 139 -2.53 16.36 -16.03
C MET A 139 -1.16 16.60 -15.39
N VAL A 140 -1.18 17.23 -14.21
CA VAL A 140 0.02 17.57 -13.44
C VAL A 140 -0.16 17.16 -11.99
N ASN A 141 0.71 16.29 -11.48
CA ASN A 141 0.81 16.04 -10.04
C ASN A 141 1.39 17.26 -9.33
N SER A 142 0.84 17.58 -8.16
CA SER A 142 1.14 18.82 -7.45
C SER A 142 1.25 18.56 -5.95
N PRO A 143 2.41 18.83 -5.33
CA PRO A 143 2.54 18.82 -3.87
C PRO A 143 1.53 19.76 -3.18
N ASN A 144 1.09 20.84 -3.85
CA ASN A 144 0.06 21.76 -3.34
C ASN A 144 -1.32 21.09 -3.16
N ASN A 145 -1.55 19.93 -3.77
CA ASN A 145 -2.78 19.16 -3.63
C ASN A 145 -2.74 18.12 -2.51
N ILE A 146 -1.65 18.07 -1.74
CA ILE A 146 -1.50 17.22 -0.55
C ILE A 146 -1.41 18.14 0.66
N TYR A 147 -2.44 18.15 1.51
CA TYR A 147 -2.52 19.09 2.63
C TYR A 147 -3.31 18.51 3.81
N ILE A 148 -3.20 19.15 4.98
CA ILE A 148 -4.02 18.85 6.15
C ILE A 148 -5.21 19.81 6.16
N GLU A 149 -6.42 19.30 6.37
CA GLU A 149 -7.63 20.09 6.46
C GLU A 149 -8.32 19.88 7.82
N HIS A 150 -8.99 20.93 8.30
CA HIS A 150 -9.90 20.81 9.43
C HIS A 150 -11.11 19.97 9.05
N ASN A 151 -11.54 19.11 9.96
CA ASN A 151 -12.78 18.39 9.77
C ASN A 151 -13.98 19.34 9.85
N SER A 152 -14.69 19.47 8.74
CA SER A 152 -15.89 20.31 8.62
C SER A 152 -17.20 19.50 8.67
N ASP A 153 -17.18 18.21 9.02
CA ASP A 153 -18.38 17.39 9.12
C ASP A 153 -19.34 17.96 10.19
N HIS A 154 -20.44 18.61 9.77
CA HIS A 154 -21.44 19.16 10.69
C HIS A 154 -22.32 18.08 11.34
N VAL A 155 -22.74 18.34 12.58
CA VAL A 155 -23.52 17.46 13.49
C VAL A 155 -24.86 16.94 12.92
N GLY A 156 -25.33 17.44 11.78
CA GLY A 156 -26.66 17.13 11.23
C GLY A 156 -26.73 16.18 10.01
N ASN A 157 -25.63 15.89 9.31
CA ASN A 157 -25.71 15.26 7.97
C ASN A 157 -25.06 13.87 7.83
N LEU A 158 -24.47 13.30 8.88
CA LEU A 158 -23.99 11.91 8.82
C LEU A 158 -25.13 10.96 9.18
N SER A 159 -25.54 10.13 8.22
CA SER A 159 -26.46 9.03 8.50
C SER A 159 -25.85 8.17 9.61
N SER A 160 -26.64 7.85 10.63
CA SER A 160 -26.23 7.08 11.82
C SER A 160 -25.71 5.66 11.51
N ARG A 161 -25.63 5.25 10.23
CA ARG A 161 -25.05 3.98 9.79
C ARG A 161 -23.53 3.90 9.86
N ALA A 162 -22.82 5.02 9.86
CA ALA A 162 -21.35 5.01 10.02
C ALA A 162 -20.89 4.67 11.45
N ALA A 163 -21.81 4.49 12.41
CA ALA A 163 -21.51 4.01 13.75
C ALA A 163 -21.56 2.47 13.79
N GLY A 164 -20.62 1.81 13.11
CA GLY A 164 -20.31 0.41 13.38
C GLY A 164 -19.94 0.25 14.86
N ALA A 165 -20.67 -0.60 15.58
CA ALA A 165 -20.68 -0.75 17.04
C ALA A 165 -19.38 -1.31 17.68
N HIS A 166 -18.20 -1.11 17.10
CA HIS A 166 -16.96 -1.79 17.53
C HIS A 166 -15.71 -0.91 17.52
N HIS A 167 -15.73 0.24 18.16
CA HIS A 167 -14.53 0.81 18.78
C HIS A 167 -14.97 1.96 19.68
N ARG A 168 -14.27 2.22 20.78
CA ARG A 168 -14.43 3.48 21.55
C ARG A 168 -13.81 4.67 20.78
N THR A 169 -13.88 4.65 19.44
CA THR A 169 -13.45 5.69 18.52
C THR A 169 -14.26 6.94 18.83
N LEU A 170 -13.57 8.05 19.05
CA LEU A 170 -14.05 9.39 18.70
C LEU A 170 -14.99 9.25 17.49
N HIS A 171 -16.21 9.77 17.58
CA HIS A 171 -17.05 9.79 16.39
C HIS A 171 -16.23 10.47 15.28
N ALA A 172 -16.38 10.07 14.01
CA ALA A 172 -15.61 10.70 12.93
C ALA A 172 -15.72 12.24 12.93
N ARG A 173 -16.77 12.81 13.54
CA ARG A 173 -16.98 14.25 13.80
C ARG A 173 -16.08 14.87 14.88
N ASP A 174 -15.63 14.08 15.87
CA ASP A 174 -14.78 14.53 16.98
C ASP A 174 -13.30 14.49 16.57
N ILE A 175 -13.00 14.08 15.33
CA ILE A 175 -11.67 14.07 14.74
C ILE A 175 -11.34 15.48 14.23
N PRO A 176 -10.31 16.17 14.76
CA PRO A 176 -9.99 17.53 14.35
C PRO A 176 -9.57 17.71 12.89
N THR A 177 -8.83 16.76 12.33
CA THR A 177 -8.19 16.92 11.00
C THR A 177 -8.11 15.63 10.20
N TYR A 178 -7.83 15.75 8.91
CA TYR A 178 -7.44 14.65 8.03
C TYR A 178 -6.47 15.16 6.95
N MET A 179 -5.72 14.25 6.33
CA MET A 179 -4.97 14.54 5.11
C MET A 179 -5.92 14.53 3.91
N VAL A 180 -5.69 15.43 2.95
CA VAL A 180 -6.42 15.53 1.70
C VAL A 180 -5.46 15.34 0.54
N MET A 181 -5.85 14.52 -0.43
CA MET A 181 -5.26 14.43 -1.75
C MET A 181 -6.30 14.88 -2.78
N ARG A 182 -6.08 16.05 -3.37
CA ARG A 182 -7.04 16.72 -4.26
C ARG A 182 -6.68 16.50 -5.73
N THR A 183 -7.71 16.25 -6.54
CA THR A 183 -7.67 16.50 -7.98
C THR A 183 -8.67 17.58 -8.34
N ALA A 184 -8.28 18.54 -9.17
CA ALA A 184 -9.14 19.65 -9.55
C ALA A 184 -9.01 19.98 -11.04
N ARG A 185 -10.15 20.17 -11.70
CA ARG A 185 -10.26 20.52 -13.11
C ARG A 185 -10.20 22.02 -13.29
N LEU A 186 -9.13 22.51 -13.90
CA LEU A 186 -9.05 23.88 -14.41
C LEU A 186 -9.49 23.90 -15.88
N ASN A 187 -9.69 25.08 -16.47
CA ASN A 187 -10.04 25.14 -17.90
C ASN A 187 -8.96 24.49 -18.80
N ALA A 188 -7.69 24.75 -18.51
CA ALA A 188 -6.57 24.34 -19.35
C ALA A 188 -6.04 22.91 -19.07
N PHE A 189 -6.12 22.43 -17.83
CA PHE A 189 -5.51 21.16 -17.42
C PHE A 189 -6.14 20.60 -16.14
N GLN A 190 -5.78 19.38 -15.76
CA GLN A 190 -6.14 18.75 -14.49
C GLN A 190 -4.96 18.83 -13.52
N THR A 191 -5.22 19.26 -12.29
CA THR A 191 -4.27 19.08 -11.19
C THR A 191 -4.56 17.75 -10.49
N SER A 192 -3.52 17.06 -10.04
CA SER A 192 -3.62 15.76 -9.35
C SER A 192 -2.74 15.74 -8.12
N ALA A 193 -2.88 14.70 -7.30
CA ALA A 193 -2.06 14.45 -6.13
C ALA A 193 -1.59 13.00 -6.14
N GLU A 194 -0.31 12.79 -5.84
CA GLU A 194 0.25 11.46 -5.71
C GLU A 194 1.37 11.47 -4.66
N ILE A 195 1.36 10.45 -3.82
CA ILE A 195 2.47 10.12 -2.93
C ILE A 195 2.96 8.72 -3.28
N GLU A 196 4.27 8.58 -3.37
CA GLU A 196 4.94 7.30 -3.57
C GLU A 196 5.79 6.96 -2.36
N SER A 197 5.92 5.68 -2.04
CA SER A 197 6.90 5.25 -1.07
C SER A 197 8.32 5.48 -1.57
N SER A 198 9.18 6.02 -0.70
CA SER A 198 10.63 6.20 -0.95
C SER A 198 11.31 4.88 -1.28
N SER A 199 10.88 3.79 -0.64
CA SER A 199 11.32 2.44 -0.95
C SER A 199 10.52 1.83 -2.10
N GLN A 200 11.22 1.10 -2.97
CA GLN A 200 10.61 0.22 -3.99
C GLN A 200 10.75 -1.27 -3.62
N GLY A 201 11.18 -1.53 -2.39
CA GLY A 201 11.61 -2.84 -1.91
C GLY A 201 10.52 -3.62 -1.17
N TYR A 202 9.28 -3.14 -1.07
CA TYR A 202 8.26 -3.85 -0.30
C TYR A 202 7.94 -5.21 -0.94
N LYS A 203 8.03 -6.29 -0.16
CA LYS A 203 7.69 -7.67 -0.55
C LYS A 203 7.66 -8.55 0.69
N TYR A 204 6.55 -8.93 1.27
CA TYR A 204 5.12 -8.66 1.04
C TYR A 204 4.60 -7.61 2.03
N LEU A 205 3.33 -7.18 1.95
CA LEU A 205 2.79 -6.17 2.87
C LEU A 205 1.28 -6.28 3.13
N SER A 206 0.85 -5.68 4.23
CA SER A 206 -0.55 -5.34 4.52
C SER A 206 -0.63 -3.84 4.77
N VAL A 207 -1.30 -3.11 3.86
CA VAL A 207 -1.49 -1.65 3.92
C VAL A 207 -2.95 -1.32 4.17
N ARG A 208 -3.18 -0.33 5.03
CA ARG A 208 -4.50 0.13 5.45
C ARG A 208 -4.60 1.64 5.32
N MET A 209 -5.81 2.12 5.03
CA MET A 209 -6.19 3.52 5.22
C MET A 209 -7.59 3.61 5.81
N TYR A 210 -7.82 4.59 6.69
CA TYR A 210 -9.17 5.03 7.02
C TYR A 210 -9.48 6.28 6.24
N ALA A 211 -10.34 6.13 5.24
CA ALA A 211 -10.49 7.11 4.19
C ALA A 211 -11.92 7.24 3.68
N ARG A 212 -12.16 8.31 2.94
CA ARG A 212 -13.32 8.49 2.07
C ARG A 212 -12.93 9.25 0.82
N THR A 213 -13.72 9.10 -0.22
CA THR A 213 -13.63 9.86 -1.48
C THR A 213 -14.84 10.77 -1.62
N VAL A 214 -14.64 12.05 -1.88
CA VAL A 214 -15.76 13.01 -2.04
C VAL A 214 -15.51 13.92 -3.24
N GLY A 215 -16.58 14.57 -3.73
CA GLY A 215 -16.50 15.58 -4.79
C GLY A 215 -17.13 15.15 -6.11
N SER A 216 -16.67 15.78 -7.19
CA SER A 216 -17.25 15.67 -8.54
C SER A 216 -17.02 14.30 -9.19
N PRO A 217 -17.95 13.84 -10.05
CA PRO A 217 -17.69 12.71 -10.93
C PRO A 217 -16.55 13.03 -11.92
N GLY A 218 -15.88 12.00 -12.43
CA GLY A 218 -14.79 12.16 -13.38
C GLY A 218 -13.39 12.08 -12.75
N ALA A 219 -13.24 11.47 -11.57
CA ALA A 219 -11.97 11.30 -10.89
C ALA A 219 -11.76 9.85 -10.41
N ILE A 220 -10.50 9.54 -10.14
CA ILE A 220 -10.02 8.31 -9.55
C ILE A 220 -9.32 8.65 -8.24
N THR A 221 -9.56 7.86 -7.20
CA THR A 221 -8.72 7.83 -6.00
C THR A 221 -8.24 6.41 -5.78
N ALA A 222 -6.97 6.24 -5.42
CA ALA A 222 -6.37 4.92 -5.34
C ALA A 222 -5.41 4.73 -4.16
N MET A 223 -5.29 3.46 -3.75
CA MET A 223 -4.23 2.92 -2.93
C MET A 223 -3.72 1.66 -3.64
N PHE A 224 -2.43 1.59 -3.96
CA PHE A 224 -1.93 0.54 -4.83
C PHE A 224 -0.46 0.20 -4.56
N THR A 225 -0.07 -0.99 -5.00
CA THR A 225 1.35 -1.35 -5.13
C THR A 225 1.75 -1.26 -6.58
N TYR A 226 2.96 -0.80 -6.88
CA TYR A 226 3.41 -0.60 -8.26
C TYR A 226 4.86 -1.02 -8.48
N ARG A 227 5.09 -1.73 -9.58
CA ARG A 227 6.40 -1.97 -10.18
C ARG A 227 6.27 -1.82 -11.70
N ALA A 228 7.05 -0.89 -12.26
CA ALA A 228 7.17 -0.74 -13.69
C ALA A 228 7.72 -2.02 -14.35
N GLY A 229 7.17 -2.34 -15.52
CA GLY A 229 7.70 -3.41 -16.36
C GLY A 229 9.09 -3.08 -16.91
N ALA A 230 9.93 -4.10 -17.08
CA ALA A 230 11.25 -3.90 -17.67
C ALA A 230 11.14 -3.20 -19.04
N ASN A 231 11.99 -2.20 -19.27
CA ASN A 231 11.97 -1.38 -20.49
C ASN A 231 10.60 -0.73 -20.78
N ASN A 232 9.80 -0.42 -19.75
CA ASN A 232 8.44 0.13 -19.85
C ASN A 232 7.46 -0.79 -20.60
N ASN A 233 7.72 -2.10 -20.65
CA ASN A 233 6.77 -3.04 -21.24
C ASN A 233 5.55 -3.19 -20.32
N LEU A 234 4.39 -2.72 -20.79
CA LEU A 234 3.12 -2.80 -20.05
C LEU A 234 2.73 -4.25 -19.71
N ASN A 235 3.11 -5.24 -20.51
CA ASN A 235 2.85 -6.65 -20.21
C ASN A 235 3.64 -7.17 -19.00
N LEU A 236 4.66 -6.43 -18.55
CA LEU A 236 5.53 -6.82 -17.43
C LEU A 236 5.29 -5.97 -16.18
N VAL A 237 4.30 -5.06 -16.20
CA VAL A 237 3.90 -4.32 -15.01
C VAL A 237 3.42 -5.29 -13.93
N GLN A 238 3.72 -4.96 -12.67
CA GLN A 238 3.16 -5.67 -11.52
C GLN A 238 2.57 -4.64 -10.60
N GLU A 239 1.25 -4.68 -10.48
CA GLU A 239 0.50 -3.70 -9.70
C GLU A 239 -0.73 -4.36 -9.11
N SER A 240 -1.13 -3.87 -7.94
CA SER A 240 -2.33 -4.30 -7.23
C SER A 240 -3.08 -3.06 -6.78
N ASP A 241 -4.29 -2.89 -7.29
CA ASP A 241 -5.06 -1.68 -7.21
C ASP A 241 -6.23 -1.81 -6.25
N LEU A 242 -6.47 -0.76 -5.48
CA LEU A 242 -7.77 -0.40 -4.96
C LEU A 242 -8.12 0.97 -5.55
N GLU A 243 -9.16 1.03 -6.37
CA GLU A 243 -9.57 2.25 -7.04
C GLU A 243 -11.06 2.56 -6.84
N ILE A 244 -11.33 3.82 -6.51
CA ILE A 244 -12.67 4.38 -6.48
C ILE A 244 -12.83 5.31 -7.68
N ARG A 245 -13.88 5.09 -8.46
CA ARG A 245 -14.26 5.95 -9.59
C ARG A 245 -15.42 6.83 -9.16
N THR A 246 -15.25 8.14 -9.10
CA THR A 246 -16.29 9.05 -8.59
C THR A 246 -17.53 9.14 -9.48
N ARG A 247 -17.45 8.60 -10.71
CA ARG A 247 -18.59 8.46 -11.63
C ARG A 247 -19.41 7.19 -11.39
N ASP A 248 -18.83 6.19 -10.73
CA ASP A 248 -19.51 4.92 -10.45
C ASP A 248 -20.43 5.08 -9.23
N PRO A 249 -21.42 4.17 -9.04
CA PRO A 249 -22.26 4.21 -7.86
C PRO A 249 -21.43 4.22 -6.56
N PRO A 250 -21.85 4.95 -5.52
CA PRO A 250 -21.13 5.06 -4.24
C PRO A 250 -20.73 3.75 -3.57
N THR A 251 -21.40 2.64 -3.89
CA THR A 251 -21.14 1.33 -3.30
C THR A 251 -20.11 0.50 -4.08
N ARG A 252 -19.54 1.02 -5.16
CA ARG A 252 -18.62 0.29 -6.06
C ARG A 252 -17.16 0.64 -5.82
N VAL A 253 -16.31 -0.37 -5.81
CA VAL A 253 -14.84 -0.25 -5.77
C VAL A 253 -14.26 -1.22 -6.79
N GLN A 254 -13.21 -0.80 -7.49
CA GLN A 254 -12.47 -1.62 -8.45
C GLN A 254 -11.21 -2.16 -7.78
N PHE A 255 -10.95 -3.45 -7.95
CA PHE A 255 -9.70 -4.08 -7.56
C PHE A 255 -9.08 -4.73 -8.78
N THR A 256 -7.80 -4.46 -9.04
CA THR A 256 -7.11 -4.96 -10.23
C THR A 256 -5.72 -5.50 -9.83
N ASN A 257 -5.29 -6.60 -10.46
CA ASN A 257 -3.88 -6.97 -10.53
C ASN A 257 -3.40 -6.80 -11.98
N GLN A 258 -2.67 -5.73 -12.28
CA GLN A 258 -2.26 -5.40 -13.64
C GLN A 258 -1.28 -6.43 -14.23
N PRO A 259 -1.21 -6.54 -15.58
CA PRO A 259 -2.02 -5.83 -16.58
C PRO A 259 -3.46 -6.35 -16.71
N SER A 260 -4.45 -5.47 -16.75
CA SER A 260 -5.86 -5.82 -16.99
C SER A 260 -6.28 -5.80 -18.46
N TRP A 261 -5.37 -5.42 -19.35
CA TRP A 261 -5.60 -5.31 -20.79
C TRP A 261 -4.32 -5.67 -21.57
N ASN A 262 -4.49 -6.18 -22.79
CA ASN A 262 -3.43 -6.33 -23.78
C ASN A 262 -3.98 -6.11 -25.21
N ALA A 263 -3.16 -6.31 -26.24
CA ALA A 263 -3.56 -6.11 -27.64
C ALA A 263 -4.77 -6.97 -28.08
N ASP A 264 -5.05 -8.08 -27.41
CA ASP A 264 -6.20 -8.95 -27.67
C ASP A 264 -7.48 -8.49 -26.94
N GLY A 265 -7.36 -7.52 -26.02
CA GLY A 265 -8.46 -6.91 -25.27
C GLY A 265 -8.33 -7.04 -23.75
N ASP A 266 -9.47 -6.90 -23.08
CA ASP A 266 -9.58 -6.94 -21.62
C ASP A 266 -9.25 -8.34 -21.06
N ILE A 267 -8.56 -8.38 -19.92
CA ILE A 267 -8.21 -9.60 -19.19
C ILE A 267 -9.12 -9.70 -17.95
N PRO A 268 -10.31 -10.29 -18.06
CA PRO A 268 -11.34 -10.22 -17.00
C PRO A 268 -10.92 -10.90 -15.69
N GLN A 269 -9.91 -11.77 -15.72
CA GLN A 269 -9.39 -12.42 -14.52
C GLN A 269 -8.62 -11.46 -13.61
N ALA A 270 -8.05 -10.38 -14.17
CA ALA A 270 -7.23 -9.39 -13.48
C ALA A 270 -8.05 -8.41 -12.62
N THR A 271 -9.32 -8.18 -12.93
CA THR A 271 -10.13 -7.12 -12.32
C THR A 271 -11.39 -7.64 -11.62
N ARG A 272 -11.80 -7.00 -10.53
CA ARG A 272 -13.06 -7.25 -9.81
C ARG A 272 -13.76 -5.92 -9.51
N ASN A 273 -14.92 -5.72 -10.13
CA ASN A 273 -15.84 -4.64 -9.78
C ASN A 273 -16.76 -5.10 -8.64
N VAL A 274 -16.51 -4.63 -7.43
CA VAL A 274 -17.14 -5.16 -6.21
C VAL A 274 -18.16 -4.17 -5.65
N THR A 275 -19.33 -4.67 -5.27
CA THR A 275 -20.21 -3.95 -4.34
C THR A 275 -19.63 -4.11 -2.94
N MET A 276 -19.27 -3.01 -2.29
CA MET A 276 -18.64 -3.06 -0.98
C MET A 276 -19.54 -3.74 0.06
N PRO A 277 -18.95 -4.58 0.95
CA PRO A 277 -19.69 -5.29 1.98
C PRO A 277 -20.31 -4.32 3.00
N GLY A 278 -21.28 -4.79 3.78
CA GLY A 278 -21.95 -3.99 4.82
C GLY A 278 -22.82 -2.84 4.31
N GLY A 279 -22.95 -2.66 2.99
CA GLY A 279 -23.61 -1.48 2.40
C GLY A 279 -22.74 -0.22 2.46
N ASN A 280 -21.43 -0.38 2.65
CA ASN A 280 -20.47 0.70 2.66
C ASN A 280 -20.48 1.50 1.36
N ARG A 281 -20.15 2.79 1.49
CA ARG A 281 -20.08 3.72 0.38
C ARG A 281 -18.74 4.45 0.41
N TRP A 282 -18.16 4.70 -0.75
CA TRP A 282 -16.82 5.29 -0.82
C TRP A 282 -16.79 6.74 -0.37
N ASN A 283 -17.94 7.41 -0.32
CA ASN A 283 -18.09 8.77 0.20
C ASN A 283 -18.37 8.82 1.72
N ASP A 284 -18.48 7.66 2.36
CA ASP A 284 -18.52 7.54 3.82
C ASP A 284 -17.14 7.07 4.30
N TRP A 285 -16.80 7.37 5.55
CA TRP A 285 -15.53 6.93 6.13
C TRP A 285 -15.51 5.41 6.29
N ALA A 286 -14.51 4.73 5.73
CA ALA A 286 -14.34 3.29 5.83
C ALA A 286 -12.86 2.91 5.99
N HIS A 287 -12.61 1.77 6.64
CA HIS A 287 -11.31 1.15 6.73
C HIS A 287 -11.06 0.26 5.51
N TYR A 288 -10.18 0.70 4.61
CA TYR A 288 -9.73 -0.06 3.47
C TYR A 288 -8.42 -0.75 3.78
N ARG A 289 -8.29 -2.03 3.42
CA ARG A 289 -7.07 -2.81 3.62
C ARG A 289 -6.75 -3.64 2.39
N MET A 290 -5.48 -3.66 2.01
CA MET A 290 -4.92 -4.52 0.96
C MET A 290 -3.82 -5.39 1.58
N ASP A 291 -4.03 -6.70 1.52
CA ASP A 291 -3.04 -7.70 1.90
C ASP A 291 -2.45 -8.30 0.63
N TRP A 292 -1.18 -7.98 0.39
CA TRP A 292 -0.38 -8.65 -0.62
C TRP A 292 0.45 -9.74 0.05
N THR A 293 0.28 -10.98 -0.39
CA THR A 293 0.97 -12.17 0.13
C THR A 293 1.43 -13.06 -1.04
N PRO A 294 2.27 -14.10 -0.84
CA PRO A 294 2.68 -14.96 -1.95
C PRO A 294 1.50 -15.53 -2.75
N GLY A 295 1.38 -15.11 -4.01
CA GLY A 295 0.40 -15.62 -4.97
C GLY A 295 -1.00 -15.00 -4.89
N ALA A 296 -1.24 -14.00 -4.03
CA ALA A 296 -2.55 -13.36 -3.92
C ALA A 296 -2.48 -11.92 -3.41
N THR A 297 -3.41 -11.11 -3.89
CA THR A 297 -3.80 -9.85 -3.26
C THR A 297 -5.25 -9.98 -2.78
N SER A 298 -5.50 -9.62 -1.52
CA SER A 298 -6.83 -9.63 -0.89
C SER A 298 -7.18 -8.24 -0.38
N TRP A 299 -8.43 -7.84 -0.59
CA TRP A 299 -8.93 -6.53 -0.17
C TRP A 299 -10.07 -6.67 0.82
N TYR A 300 -10.06 -5.80 1.83
CA TYR A 300 -11.07 -5.75 2.88
C TYR A 300 -11.62 -4.33 3.01
N VAL A 301 -12.90 -4.24 3.38
CA VAL A 301 -13.56 -2.99 3.76
C VAL A 301 -14.22 -3.21 5.11
N ASP A 302 -13.87 -2.39 6.11
CA ASP A 302 -14.31 -2.51 7.51
C ASP A 302 -14.12 -3.93 8.08
N GLY A 303 -12.96 -4.52 7.78
CA GLY A 303 -12.58 -5.86 8.22
C GLY A 303 -13.29 -7.01 7.50
N GLN A 304 -14.24 -6.73 6.60
CA GLN A 304 -14.91 -7.75 5.79
C GLN A 304 -14.18 -7.95 4.47
N LEU A 305 -13.94 -9.21 4.09
CA LEU A 305 -13.31 -9.54 2.81
C LEU A 305 -14.21 -9.06 1.65
N ALA A 306 -13.67 -8.19 0.81
CA ALA A 306 -14.33 -7.68 -0.38
C ALA A 306 -13.96 -8.48 -1.63
N SER A 307 -12.68 -8.83 -1.78
CA SER A 307 -12.23 -9.69 -2.89
C SER A 307 -10.84 -10.28 -2.65
N THR A 308 -10.51 -11.29 -3.46
CA THR A 308 -9.15 -11.82 -3.62
C THR A 308 -8.89 -12.09 -5.09
N ILE A 309 -7.71 -11.69 -5.58
CA ILE A 309 -7.25 -11.97 -6.94
C ILE A 309 -5.89 -12.65 -6.85
N THR A 310 -5.81 -13.89 -7.35
CA THR A 310 -4.57 -14.67 -7.47
C THR A 310 -3.92 -14.50 -8.84
N PHE A 311 -4.75 -14.24 -9.86
CA PHE A 311 -4.28 -13.96 -11.21
C PHE A 311 -3.39 -12.72 -11.20
N GLN A 312 -2.18 -12.85 -11.74
CA GLN A 312 -1.18 -11.78 -11.83
C GLN A 312 -0.84 -11.07 -10.52
N ALA A 313 -1.10 -11.68 -9.35
CA ALA A 313 -0.66 -11.12 -8.08
C ALA A 313 0.84 -10.76 -8.15
N PRO A 314 1.25 -9.56 -7.68
CA PRO A 314 2.65 -9.15 -7.72
C PRO A 314 3.56 -10.19 -7.05
N ARG A 315 4.74 -10.37 -7.63
CA ARG A 315 5.74 -11.37 -7.26
C ARG A 315 7.06 -10.72 -6.91
N ASP A 316 7.33 -9.52 -7.40
CA ASP A 316 8.60 -8.80 -7.20
C ASP A 316 8.41 -7.56 -6.33
N PRO A 317 9.46 -7.03 -5.69
CA PRO A 317 9.32 -5.91 -4.76
C PRO A 317 8.68 -4.68 -5.40
N SER A 318 7.74 -4.03 -4.73
CA SER A 318 6.98 -2.92 -5.33
C SER A 318 7.04 -1.67 -4.44
N GLN A 319 6.74 -0.53 -5.03
CA GLN A 319 6.36 0.68 -4.29
C GLN A 319 4.94 0.54 -3.74
N VAL A 320 4.61 1.34 -2.73
CA VAL A 320 3.25 1.61 -2.28
C VAL A 320 2.92 3.05 -2.65
N MET A 321 1.74 3.28 -3.22
CA MET A 321 1.34 4.58 -3.74
C MET A 321 -0.11 4.89 -3.35
N PHE A 322 -0.38 6.18 -3.23
CA PHE A 322 -1.73 6.73 -3.12
C PHE A 322 -1.86 7.88 -4.10
N ASN A 323 -3.00 8.00 -4.76
CA ASN A 323 -3.24 9.14 -5.63
C ASN A 323 -4.71 9.56 -5.71
N SER A 324 -4.90 10.76 -6.26
CA SER A 324 -6.19 11.35 -6.59
C SER A 324 -6.00 12.11 -7.91
N TRP A 325 -6.64 11.65 -8.97
CA TRP A 325 -6.34 12.11 -10.32
C TRP A 325 -7.53 12.04 -11.28
N SER A 326 -7.37 12.70 -12.42
CA SER A 326 -8.24 12.61 -13.60
C SER A 326 -7.44 13.03 -14.83
N ASP A 327 -7.75 12.52 -15.99
CA ASP A 327 -7.12 12.93 -17.25
C ASP A 327 -8.11 13.00 -18.42
N GLY A 328 -9.41 12.89 -18.12
CA GLY A 328 -10.48 12.86 -19.11
C GLY A 328 -10.47 11.60 -19.99
N GLY A 329 -9.60 10.62 -19.73
CA GLY A 329 -9.57 9.33 -20.42
C GLY A 329 -10.80 8.48 -20.10
N SER A 330 -10.90 7.33 -20.78
CA SER A 330 -12.07 6.46 -20.61
C SER A 330 -12.21 5.90 -19.19
N TRP A 331 -11.11 5.78 -18.44
CA TRP A 331 -11.10 5.30 -17.06
C TRP A 331 -11.65 6.32 -16.07
N SER A 332 -11.04 7.50 -15.95
CA SER A 332 -11.54 8.57 -15.07
C SER A 332 -12.89 9.11 -15.53
N GLY A 333 -13.07 9.21 -16.84
CA GLY A 333 -14.12 10.04 -17.44
C GLY A 333 -13.81 11.53 -17.31
N ASN A 334 -14.71 12.35 -17.84
CA ASN A 334 -14.56 13.79 -17.87
C ASN A 334 -15.07 14.45 -16.57
N MET A 335 -14.19 15.19 -15.89
CA MET A 335 -14.57 16.13 -14.83
C MET A 335 -14.96 17.47 -15.44
N SER A 336 -16.10 18.04 -15.04
CA SER A 336 -16.49 19.39 -15.46
C SER A 336 -15.48 20.43 -14.99
N ALA A 337 -15.28 21.49 -15.78
CA ALA A 337 -14.44 22.63 -15.38
C ALA A 337 -14.87 23.17 -14.01
N ASP A 338 -13.87 23.56 -13.20
CA ASP A 338 -14.00 23.98 -11.79
C ASP A 338 -14.49 22.87 -10.82
N GLY A 339 -14.70 21.65 -11.32
CA GLY A 339 -14.93 20.47 -10.49
C GLY A 339 -13.68 20.04 -9.71
N ALA A 340 -13.88 19.35 -8.60
CA ALA A 340 -12.81 18.79 -7.80
C ALA A 340 -13.27 17.52 -7.08
N ALA A 341 -12.35 16.59 -6.88
CA ALA A 341 -12.54 15.39 -6.09
C ALA A 341 -11.36 15.19 -5.12
N PHE A 342 -11.61 14.45 -4.04
CA PHE A 342 -10.72 14.41 -2.89
C PHE A 342 -10.69 13.00 -2.34
N LEU A 343 -9.48 12.45 -2.16
CA LEU A 343 -9.24 11.35 -1.23
C LEU A 343 -8.90 11.98 0.13
N GLN A 344 -9.74 11.75 1.12
CA GLN A 344 -9.54 12.23 2.48
C GLN A 344 -9.13 11.03 3.35
N ILE A 345 -8.04 11.16 4.10
CA ILE A 345 -7.41 10.07 4.85
C ILE A 345 -7.15 10.53 6.28
N GLN A 346 -7.70 9.81 7.26
CA GLN A 346 -7.42 10.08 8.67
C GLN A 346 -6.14 9.43 9.16
N TRP A 347 -5.83 8.23 8.65
CA TRP A 347 -4.59 7.54 8.97
C TRP A 347 -4.23 6.50 7.91
N ILE A 348 -2.94 6.17 7.85
CA ILE A 348 -2.36 5.08 7.05
C ILE A 348 -1.59 4.16 8.00
N GLU A 349 -1.80 2.86 7.91
CA GLU A 349 -1.12 1.86 8.76
C GLU A 349 -0.63 0.69 7.92
N MET A 350 0.63 0.33 8.09
CA MET A 350 1.29 -0.70 7.28
C MET A 350 2.06 -1.66 8.16
N VAL A 351 1.94 -2.95 7.87
CA VAL A 351 2.94 -3.95 8.27
C VAL A 351 3.53 -4.58 7.02
N PHE A 352 4.85 -4.70 6.97
CA PHE A 352 5.53 -5.07 5.73
C PHE A 352 6.86 -5.79 5.94
N ASN A 353 7.26 -6.49 4.89
CA ASN A 353 8.63 -6.93 4.65
C ASN A 353 9.21 -6.10 3.50
N ASN A 354 10.53 -5.92 3.50
CA ASN A 354 11.18 -5.08 2.51
C ASN A 354 12.59 -5.61 2.20
N THR A 355 13.00 -5.51 0.94
CA THR A 355 14.28 -6.01 0.44
C THR A 355 15.41 -4.99 0.55
N ASP A 356 15.11 -3.73 0.88
CA ASP A 356 16.12 -2.70 1.07
C ASP A 356 16.90 -2.95 2.37
N ALA A 357 18.21 -2.68 2.34
CA ALA A 357 19.11 -2.94 3.45
C ALA A 357 18.73 -2.21 4.76
N ALA A 358 18.03 -1.07 4.68
CA ALA A 358 17.54 -0.35 5.87
C ALA A 358 16.43 -1.11 6.62
N TYR A 359 15.76 -2.06 5.99
CA TYR A 359 14.65 -2.82 6.55
C TYR A 359 14.99 -4.31 6.72
N MET A 360 16.26 -4.62 6.99
CA MET A 360 16.62 -6.00 7.34
C MET A 360 15.85 -6.46 8.58
N PRO A 361 15.30 -7.68 8.60
CA PRO A 361 14.62 -8.21 9.77
C PRO A 361 15.50 -8.14 11.02
N LYS A 362 14.89 -7.82 12.17
CA LYS A 362 15.59 -7.81 13.45
C LYS A 362 16.22 -9.20 13.73
N PRO A 363 17.44 -9.27 14.28
CA PRO A 363 18.04 -10.55 14.68
C PRO A 363 17.17 -11.34 15.65
N GLY A 364 17.26 -12.67 15.62
CA GLY A 364 16.54 -13.56 16.56
C GLY A 364 15.19 -14.09 16.06
N GLY A 365 14.79 -13.75 14.84
CA GLY A 365 13.52 -14.22 14.26
C GLY A 365 12.29 -13.61 14.94
N CYS A 366 11.13 -14.20 14.70
CA CYS A 366 9.82 -13.76 15.21
C CYS A 366 9.62 -14.18 16.68
N SER A 367 10.50 -13.71 17.57
CA SER A 367 10.48 -14.03 19.00
C SER A 367 9.37 -13.26 19.73
N ASN A 368 9.29 -11.95 19.59
CA ASN A 368 8.17 -11.16 20.06
C ASN A 368 7.23 -10.85 18.89
N MET A 369 6.11 -11.57 18.86
CA MET A 369 5.06 -11.43 17.86
C MET A 369 4.03 -10.41 18.34
N CYS A 370 3.84 -9.38 17.54
CA CYS A 370 2.85 -8.35 17.77
C CYS A 370 1.70 -8.44 16.77
N SER A 371 0.59 -7.77 17.07
CA SER A 371 -0.53 -7.60 16.15
C SER A 371 -1.01 -6.15 16.18
N ILE A 372 -1.38 -5.64 15.01
CA ILE A 372 -2.05 -4.33 14.85
C ILE A 372 -3.53 -4.48 14.51
N ASP A 373 -4.02 -5.71 14.31
CA ASP A 373 -5.45 -5.95 14.04
C ASP A 373 -6.21 -6.38 15.31
N GLU A 374 -5.49 -6.87 16.34
CA GLU A 374 -6.06 -7.30 17.62
C GLU A 374 -5.93 -6.21 18.69
N THR A 375 -5.46 -5.02 18.32
CA THR A 375 -5.30 -3.88 19.23
C THR A 375 -6.60 -3.10 19.41
N PRO A 376 -6.89 -2.59 20.63
CA PRO A 376 -7.98 -1.67 20.86
C PRO A 376 -7.57 -0.21 20.62
N VAL A 377 -6.35 0.07 20.15
CA VAL A 377 -5.84 1.43 19.91
C VAL A 377 -5.19 1.49 18.53
N THR A 378 -5.86 2.15 17.57
CA THR A 378 -5.35 2.37 16.20
C THR A 378 -3.90 2.87 16.21
N GLY A 379 -3.02 2.25 15.41
CA GLY A 379 -1.61 2.64 15.31
C GLY A 379 -0.71 2.15 16.44
N THR A 380 -1.26 1.46 17.45
CA THR A 380 -0.47 0.91 18.57
C THR A 380 -0.57 -0.61 18.56
N PRO A 381 0.54 -1.35 18.44
CA PRO A 381 0.51 -2.80 18.47
C PRO A 381 0.19 -3.36 19.85
N VAL A 382 -0.29 -4.60 19.88
CA VAL A 382 -0.33 -5.45 21.09
C VAL A 382 0.69 -6.58 20.99
N LEU A 383 1.22 -7.04 22.13
CA LEU A 383 2.13 -8.18 22.20
C LEU A 383 1.33 -9.50 22.35
N VAL A 384 1.28 -10.28 21.28
CA VAL A 384 0.48 -11.52 21.21
C VAL A 384 1.24 -12.70 21.82
N SER A 385 2.53 -12.82 21.54
CA SER A 385 3.40 -13.83 22.16
C SER A 385 4.83 -13.32 22.32
N SER A 386 5.44 -13.57 23.48
CA SER A 386 6.87 -13.31 23.70
C SER A 386 7.68 -14.60 23.58
N GLY A 387 8.84 -14.54 22.94
CA GLY A 387 9.70 -15.68 22.59
C GLY A 387 10.45 -16.26 23.79
N GLY A 388 9.89 -16.10 24.99
CA GLY A 388 10.48 -16.40 26.27
C GLY A 388 9.77 -17.50 27.03
N GLN A 389 9.19 -18.52 26.37
CA GLN A 389 8.85 -19.79 27.02
C GLN A 389 9.10 -21.02 26.13
N ARG A 390 10.38 -21.28 25.82
CA ARG A 390 10.94 -22.59 26.20
C ARG A 390 11.23 -22.53 27.70
N GLY A 391 10.16 -22.44 28.50
CA GLY A 391 10.24 -22.41 29.94
C GLY A 391 10.70 -23.77 30.42
N GLN A 392 11.89 -23.80 31.00
CA GLN A 392 12.26 -24.81 31.98
C GLN A 392 11.16 -24.89 33.05
N GLY A 393 10.71 -26.10 33.36
CA GLY A 393 10.11 -26.44 34.65
C GLY A 393 8.81 -25.72 35.04
N GLY A 394 7.67 -26.22 34.55
CA GLY A 394 6.36 -26.02 35.16
C GLY A 394 5.76 -27.37 35.52
N ASN A 395 5.71 -27.66 36.82
CA ASN A 395 5.39 -28.94 37.44
C ASN A 395 3.94 -29.43 37.18
N GLY A 396 3.80 -30.72 36.87
CA GLY A 396 2.69 -31.59 37.31
C GLY A 396 1.24 -31.22 36.94
N GLY A 397 0.79 -31.65 35.76
CA GLY A 397 -0.63 -31.88 35.46
C GLY A 397 -0.88 -33.38 35.26
N GLN A 398 -1.70 -33.97 36.13
CA GLN A 398 -1.89 -35.41 36.33
C GLN A 398 -2.42 -36.17 35.10
N GLY A 399 -1.99 -37.42 35.00
CA GLY A 399 -2.30 -38.35 33.92
C GLY A 399 -3.80 -38.60 33.71
N GLY A 400 -4.22 -38.40 32.46
CA GLY A 400 -5.43 -38.99 31.90
C GLY A 400 -5.12 -40.39 31.36
N ASN A 401 -5.71 -41.40 31.99
CA ASN A 401 -5.67 -42.80 31.58
C ASN A 401 -6.26 -43.02 30.17
N GLY A 402 -5.59 -43.90 29.41
CA GLY A 402 -6.27 -44.96 28.68
C GLY A 402 -6.85 -44.63 27.30
N GLY A 403 -6.13 -45.04 26.26
CA GLY A 403 -6.66 -45.18 24.90
C GLY A 403 -5.88 -46.26 24.15
N ASN A 404 -6.55 -47.36 23.86
CA ASN A 404 -6.07 -48.68 23.42
C ASN A 404 -4.97 -48.77 22.35
N ARG A 405 -4.11 -49.78 22.55
CA ARG A 405 -3.11 -50.32 21.61
C ARG A 405 -3.78 -50.80 20.31
N GLY A 406 -3.40 -50.21 19.18
CA GLY A 406 -3.59 -50.78 17.85
C GLY A 406 -2.38 -51.62 17.45
N ASN A 407 -2.64 -52.82 16.91
CA ASN A 407 -1.66 -53.83 16.56
C ASN A 407 -0.67 -53.40 15.46
N GLY A 408 0.53 -53.95 15.56
CA GLY A 408 1.67 -53.68 14.68
C GLY A 408 1.45 -54.11 13.23
N GLY A 409 1.99 -53.29 12.32
CA GLY A 409 2.22 -53.60 10.92
C GLY A 409 3.72 -53.76 10.65
N ASN A 410 4.03 -54.67 9.73
CA ASN A 410 5.32 -55.34 9.53
C ASN A 410 6.52 -54.44 9.12
N ASN A 411 7.71 -54.89 9.55
CA ASN A 411 9.02 -54.39 9.13
C ASN A 411 9.21 -54.48 7.60
N GLY A 412 9.49 -53.35 6.96
CA GLY A 412 10.02 -53.27 5.60
C GLY A 412 11.56 -53.23 5.60
N ASN A 413 12.17 -54.00 4.71
CA ASN A 413 13.62 -54.23 4.59
C ASN A 413 14.47 -52.96 4.37
N GLY A 414 15.66 -52.97 4.97
CA GLY A 414 16.67 -51.92 4.87
C GLY A 414 17.24 -51.73 3.47
N GLY A 415 17.36 -50.46 3.07
CA GLY A 415 18.14 -50.01 1.90
C GLY A 415 19.57 -49.63 2.30
N ASN A 416 20.50 -49.89 1.38
CA ASN A 416 21.96 -49.87 1.56
C ASN A 416 22.56 -48.53 2.00
N ARG A 417 23.60 -48.60 2.84
CA ARG A 417 24.50 -47.49 3.19
C ARG A 417 25.30 -47.05 1.96
N GLY A 418 25.18 -45.78 1.57
CA GLY A 418 26.09 -45.13 0.61
C GLY A 418 27.42 -44.78 1.28
N ASN A 419 28.52 -45.00 0.56
CA ASN A 419 29.91 -44.84 1.01
C ASN A 419 30.28 -43.40 1.39
N GLY A 420 31.07 -43.27 2.46
CA GLY A 420 31.71 -42.02 2.86
C GLY A 420 32.73 -41.54 1.84
N GLY A 421 32.68 -40.23 1.54
CA GLY A 421 33.67 -39.51 0.74
C GLY A 421 34.60 -38.67 1.63
N ASN A 422 35.84 -38.57 1.20
CA ASN A 422 37.05 -38.26 2.00
C ASN A 422 37.13 -36.85 2.60
N ASN A 423 37.75 -36.78 3.79
CA ASN A 423 38.29 -35.55 4.38
C ASN A 423 39.41 -34.97 3.51
N GLY A 424 39.24 -33.73 3.04
CA GLY A 424 40.29 -32.94 2.39
C GLY A 424 41.10 -32.12 3.40
N ASN A 425 42.42 -32.14 3.23
CA ASN A 425 43.45 -31.63 4.13
C ASN A 425 43.35 -30.14 4.52
N GLY A 426 43.76 -29.87 5.76
CA GLY A 426 44.02 -28.54 6.27
C GLY A 426 45.18 -27.84 5.57
N GLY A 427 44.98 -26.56 5.25
CA GLY A 427 46.00 -25.62 4.79
C GLY A 427 46.35 -24.61 5.88
N ASN A 428 47.61 -24.18 5.89
CA ASN A 428 48.35 -23.57 6.99
C ASN A 428 47.82 -22.23 7.53
N ARG A 429 48.03 -22.02 8.85
CA ARG A 429 47.94 -20.73 9.54
C ARG A 429 49.02 -19.77 9.02
N GLY A 430 48.60 -18.61 8.53
CA GLY A 430 49.47 -17.45 8.35
C GLY A 430 49.49 -16.60 9.63
N ASN A 431 50.68 -16.33 10.15
CA ASN A 431 50.93 -15.40 11.26
C ASN A 431 51.05 -13.96 10.74
N GLY A 432 50.52 -13.01 11.54
CA GLY A 432 51.21 -11.77 11.87
C GLY A 432 50.97 -10.54 10.98
N GLY A 433 50.44 -9.49 11.60
CA GLY A 433 50.50 -8.12 11.10
C GLY A 433 49.87 -7.15 12.10
N ASN A 434 50.70 -6.43 12.86
CA ASN A 434 50.31 -5.40 13.81
C ASN A 434 50.09 -4.03 13.15
N ASN A 435 49.18 -3.27 13.77
CA ASN A 435 49.05 -1.81 13.93
C ASN A 435 49.32 -0.84 12.76
N GLY A 436 48.32 0.03 12.57
CA GLY A 436 48.50 1.43 12.20
C GLY A 436 47.23 2.24 12.47
N ASN A 437 47.29 3.18 13.41
CA ASN A 437 46.34 4.28 13.51
C ASN A 437 46.71 5.35 12.48
N ASN A 438 45.72 5.94 11.78
CA ASN A 438 45.68 7.40 11.61
C ASN A 438 44.34 7.92 11.05
N GLY A 439 43.75 8.88 11.76
CA GLY A 439 43.40 10.21 11.25
C GLY A 439 42.31 10.41 10.18
N ASN A 440 41.26 11.13 10.59
CA ASN A 440 40.47 12.20 9.92
C ASN A 440 40.66 12.43 8.40
N ASN A 441 39.56 12.60 7.65
CA ASN A 441 38.94 13.92 7.44
C ASN A 441 37.60 13.82 6.66
N GLY A 442 36.75 14.85 6.81
CA GLY A 442 35.32 14.87 6.49
C GLY A 442 34.88 14.67 5.04
N ASN A 443 33.62 14.26 4.91
CA ASN A 443 32.92 14.09 3.65
C ASN A 443 32.62 15.45 3.01
N ASN A 444 33.28 15.74 1.89
CA ASN A 444 32.86 16.79 0.98
C ASN A 444 32.49 16.16 -0.37
N GLY A 445 31.24 16.37 -0.79
CA GLY A 445 30.73 16.32 -2.17
C GLY A 445 30.95 15.03 -2.96
N ASN A 446 29.92 14.17 -3.02
CA ASN A 446 29.84 13.13 -4.05
C ASN A 446 29.63 13.79 -5.42
N ASN A 447 30.72 13.92 -6.17
CA ASN A 447 30.71 14.22 -7.59
C ASN A 447 31.09 12.95 -8.36
N GLY A 448 30.17 12.46 -9.19
CA GLY A 448 30.42 11.52 -10.29
C GLY A 448 30.83 10.07 -9.93
N ASN A 449 29.87 9.14 -9.92
CA ASN A 449 30.18 7.73 -10.18
C ASN A 449 30.13 7.47 -11.69
N SER A 450 31.28 7.61 -12.35
CA SER A 450 31.54 7.08 -13.68
C SER A 450 31.84 5.59 -13.56
N GLY A 451 30.80 4.75 -13.66
CA GLY A 451 30.91 3.28 -13.64
C GLY A 451 29.99 2.64 -14.68
N ASN A 452 30.60 2.06 -15.71
CA ASN A 452 30.05 1.25 -16.81
C ASN A 452 28.72 0.52 -16.54
N HIS A 453 27.68 0.81 -17.35
CA HIS A 453 27.01 -0.15 -18.27
C HIS A 453 25.69 0.32 -18.94
N TYR A 454 25.23 1.57 -18.76
CA TYR A 454 24.01 2.08 -19.45
C TYR A 454 24.24 3.41 -20.19
N GLN A 455 25.32 3.52 -20.97
CA GLN A 455 25.73 4.79 -21.59
C GLN A 455 24.71 5.44 -22.55
N ASN A 456 23.70 4.71 -23.02
CA ASN A 456 22.69 5.26 -23.95
C ASN A 456 21.27 5.35 -23.37
N CYS A 457 21.08 5.14 -22.07
CA CYS A 457 19.75 5.23 -21.49
C CYS A 457 19.64 6.42 -20.54
N GLN A 458 18.63 7.26 -20.78
CA GLN A 458 18.35 8.47 -20.00
C GLN A 458 16.98 8.31 -19.33
N SER A 459 16.94 8.52 -18.03
CA SER A 459 15.70 8.75 -17.31
C SER A 459 15.09 10.06 -17.78
N ALA A 460 13.81 10.02 -18.12
CA ALA A 460 13.10 11.21 -18.51
C ALA A 460 13.06 12.23 -17.35
N LYS A 461 12.75 13.50 -17.65
CA LYS A 461 12.45 14.49 -16.59
C LYS A 461 11.40 13.91 -15.63
N TYR A 462 11.64 14.05 -14.34
CA TYR A 462 10.92 13.46 -13.20
C TYR A 462 11.05 11.95 -13.00
N GLY A 463 11.81 11.24 -13.85
CA GLY A 463 12.15 9.83 -13.64
C GLY A 463 13.23 9.64 -12.58
N GLN A 464 13.23 8.48 -11.92
CA GLN A 464 14.33 8.08 -11.05
C GLN A 464 15.62 7.89 -11.86
N CYS A 465 16.75 8.36 -11.35
CA CYS A 465 18.06 8.31 -11.99
C CYS A 465 19.18 7.76 -11.11
N ALA A 466 18.94 7.55 -9.81
CA ALA A 466 19.87 6.83 -8.94
C ALA A 466 19.16 6.31 -7.68
N GLY A 467 19.88 5.51 -6.90
CA GLY A 467 19.44 4.91 -5.64
C GLY A 467 20.20 3.63 -5.33
N LYS A 468 20.34 3.25 -4.05
CA LYS A 468 21.05 2.03 -3.60
C LYS A 468 20.58 0.74 -4.28
N THR A 469 19.33 0.68 -4.73
CA THR A 469 18.72 -0.49 -5.40
C THR A 469 18.27 -0.20 -6.84
N TRP A 470 18.57 0.99 -7.37
CA TRP A 470 18.17 1.40 -8.71
C TRP A 470 19.07 0.73 -9.76
N ASN A 471 18.47 -0.12 -10.59
CA ASN A 471 19.13 -0.78 -11.73
C ASN A 471 18.71 -0.20 -13.09
N GLY A 472 18.04 0.96 -13.09
CA GLY A 472 17.61 1.65 -14.30
C GLY A 472 18.64 2.68 -14.80
N CYS A 473 18.17 3.64 -15.60
CA CYS A 473 19.05 4.64 -16.21
C CYS A 473 19.67 5.60 -15.20
N GLY A 474 20.97 5.82 -15.32
CA GLY A 474 21.72 6.77 -14.49
C GLY A 474 21.76 8.20 -15.06
N GLY A 475 21.66 8.32 -16.38
CA GLY A 475 21.64 9.61 -17.07
C GLY A 475 20.25 10.25 -17.00
N CYS A 476 20.20 11.58 -17.07
CA CYS A 476 18.95 12.32 -17.17
C CYS A 476 18.75 12.90 -18.57
N ALA A 477 17.48 13.07 -18.97
CA ALA A 477 17.11 13.71 -20.23
C ALA A 477 17.73 15.11 -20.33
N ALA A 478 18.03 15.53 -21.57
CA ALA A 478 18.68 16.81 -21.83
C ALA A 478 17.98 17.98 -21.12
N GLY A 479 18.76 18.83 -20.44
CA GLY A 479 18.26 19.97 -19.67
C GLY A 479 17.84 19.65 -18.22
N THR A 480 18.01 18.41 -17.76
CA THR A 480 17.70 18.00 -16.38
C THR A 480 18.91 17.38 -15.70
N THR A 481 18.97 17.45 -14.37
CA THR A 481 20.07 16.89 -13.58
C THR A 481 19.54 15.86 -12.60
N CYS A 482 20.28 14.76 -12.41
CA CYS A 482 19.93 13.77 -11.39
C CYS A 482 20.14 14.38 -10.00
N ARG A 483 19.05 14.73 -9.32
CA ARG A 483 19.08 15.31 -7.98
C ARG A 483 18.81 14.23 -6.95
N PHE A 484 19.77 14.08 -6.04
CA PHE A 484 19.61 13.24 -4.87
C PHE A 484 18.41 13.72 -4.03
N GLN A 485 17.55 12.79 -3.65
CA GLN A 485 16.47 13.04 -2.69
C GLN A 485 16.77 12.27 -1.40
N ASN A 486 17.07 10.97 -1.53
CA ASN A 486 17.52 10.12 -0.44
C ASN A 486 18.37 8.94 -0.97
N ASP A 487 18.85 8.11 -0.05
CA ASP A 487 19.73 6.96 -0.34
C ASP A 487 19.18 5.98 -1.40
N TYR A 488 17.86 5.88 -1.54
CA TYR A 488 17.19 4.95 -2.45
C TYR A 488 16.65 5.62 -3.69
N TYR A 489 16.57 6.94 -3.73
CA TYR A 489 15.91 7.67 -4.80
C TYR A 489 16.59 8.99 -5.13
N SER A 490 16.95 9.16 -6.40
CA SER A 490 17.35 10.44 -7.00
C SER A 490 16.52 10.63 -8.26
N GLN A 491 16.13 11.87 -8.57
CA GLN A 491 15.19 12.19 -9.64
C GLN A 491 15.79 13.17 -10.66
N CYS A 492 15.50 12.99 -11.94
CA CYS A 492 15.87 13.96 -12.98
C CYS A 492 15.01 15.23 -12.88
N LEU A 493 15.59 16.37 -12.52
CA LEU A 493 14.89 17.64 -12.35
C LEU A 493 15.41 18.73 -13.27
#